data_AF-A0A2E5EED0-F1
#
_entry.id   AF-A0A2E5EED0-F1
#
_cell.length_a   1.000
_cell.length_b   1.000
_cell.length_c   1.000
_cell.angle_alpha   90.00
_cell.angle_beta   90.00
_cell.angle_gamma   90.00
#
_symmetry.space_group_name_H-M   'P 1'
#
loop_
_entity.id
_entity.type
_entity.pdbx_description
1 polymer ?
#
loop_
_entity_poly.entity_id
_entity_poly.type
_entity_poly.pdbx_seq_one_letter_code
_entity_poly.pdbx_strand_id
1 'polypeptide(L)'
;MMTSSIQSGLVTTGADTTSVMMERAPAFASAIARVGGGSREQQINEAAQQLVATSLVQPILDSMMKSRFREGPFAPGPVEERFMPLLNRHLSDRIVSSANFGLVESLTNQLTSRAGTVELTA
;
A
#
# COMPACT_ATOMS: atom_id res chain seq x y z
N MET A 1 2.74 33.95 -58.57
CA MET A 1 2.91 34.02 -57.09
C MET A 1 1.56 33.67 -56.48
N MET A 2 1.36 32.73 -55.56
CA MET A 2 2.15 31.65 -54.97
C MET A 2 1.10 30.80 -54.23
N THR A 3 1.21 29.48 -54.32
CA THR A 3 0.41 28.46 -53.62
C THR A 3 0.63 28.54 -52.10
N SER A 4 -0.41 28.30 -51.28
CA SER A 4 -0.18 27.78 -49.92
C SER A 4 -1.39 27.01 -49.40
N SER A 5 -1.23 25.69 -49.41
CA SER A 5 -2.00 24.72 -48.65
C SER A 5 -1.69 24.87 -47.16
N ILE A 6 -2.72 24.95 -46.31
CA ILE A 6 -2.57 24.63 -44.88
C ILE A 6 -3.44 23.42 -44.60
N GLN A 7 -2.79 22.27 -44.60
CA GLN A 7 -3.30 21.00 -44.09
C GLN A 7 -3.23 21.06 -42.57
N SER A 8 -4.32 21.47 -41.92
CA SER A 8 -4.43 21.39 -40.46
C SER A 8 -4.67 19.95 -40.06
N GLY A 9 -3.67 19.38 -39.40
CA GLY A 9 -3.66 18.03 -38.87
C GLY A 9 -4.83 17.75 -37.94
N LEU A 10 -5.54 16.69 -38.29
CA LEU A 10 -6.52 16.00 -37.47
C LEU A 10 -5.83 15.47 -36.19
N VAL A 11 -6.05 16.15 -35.07
CA VAL A 11 -5.76 15.59 -33.73
C VAL A 11 -6.73 14.43 -33.51
N THR A 12 -6.26 13.22 -33.77
CA THR A 12 -6.87 11.99 -33.26
C THR A 12 -6.34 11.77 -31.84
N THR A 13 -7.06 12.24 -30.84
CA THR A 13 -6.82 11.91 -29.43
C THR A 13 -8.10 11.29 -28.91
N GLY A 14 -8.16 9.95 -28.96
CA GLY A 14 -9.35 9.21 -28.51
C GLY A 14 -9.23 7.68 -28.60
N ALA A 15 -8.26 7.14 -29.32
CA ALA A 15 -8.14 5.68 -29.50
C ALA A 15 -6.99 5.01 -28.71
N ASP A 16 -6.07 5.77 -28.11
CA ASP A 16 -4.82 5.20 -27.57
C ASP A 16 -4.83 4.91 -26.06
N THR A 17 -5.80 5.44 -25.31
CA THR A 17 -5.85 5.25 -23.84
C THR A 17 -6.33 3.86 -23.43
N THR A 18 -7.12 3.18 -24.26
CA THR A 18 -7.65 1.83 -23.99
C THR A 18 -6.61 0.74 -24.23
N SER A 19 -5.72 0.88 -25.23
CA SER A 19 -4.65 -0.11 -25.50
C SER A 19 -3.60 -0.13 -24.38
N VAL A 20 -3.23 1.04 -23.85
CA VAL A 20 -2.22 1.15 -22.77
C VAL A 20 -2.73 0.57 -21.43
N MET A 21 -4.04 0.52 -21.21
CA MET A 21 -4.64 -0.13 -20.03
C MET A 21 -4.72 -1.66 -20.18
N MET A 22 -4.97 -2.17 -21.40
CA MET A 22 -5.13 -3.61 -21.67
C MET A 22 -3.82 -4.40 -21.48
N GLU A 23 -2.66 -3.79 -21.79
CA GLU A 23 -1.35 -4.45 -21.67
C GLU A 23 -0.75 -4.41 -20.25
N ARG A 24 -1.21 -3.48 -19.39
CA ARG A 24 -0.73 -3.36 -17.99
C ARG A 24 -1.35 -4.38 -17.03
N ALA A 25 -2.55 -4.87 -17.32
CA ALA A 25 -3.25 -5.85 -16.50
C ALA A 25 -2.44 -7.15 -16.26
N PRO A 26 -1.81 -7.80 -17.27
CA PRO A 26 -1.02 -9.01 -17.05
C PRO A 26 0.26 -8.75 -16.24
N ALA A 27 0.90 -7.60 -16.43
CA ALA A 27 2.09 -7.22 -15.66
C ALA A 27 1.76 -6.99 -14.17
N PHE A 28 0.63 -6.34 -13.89
CA PHE A 28 0.13 -6.13 -12.53
C PHE A 28 -0.30 -7.44 -11.86
N ALA A 29 -1.04 -8.30 -12.57
CA ALA A 29 -1.42 -9.62 -12.08
C ALA A 29 -0.20 -10.48 -11.73
N SER A 30 0.84 -10.41 -12.57
CA SER A 30 2.12 -11.11 -12.32
C SER A 30 2.87 -10.55 -11.11
N ALA A 31 2.76 -9.25 -10.84
CA ALA A 31 3.33 -8.63 -9.64
C ALA A 31 2.60 -9.07 -8.37
N ILE A 32 1.25 -9.12 -8.40
CA ILE A 32 0.44 -9.62 -7.27
C ILE A 32 0.68 -11.11 -7.03
N ALA A 33 0.71 -11.93 -8.08
CA ALA A 33 0.95 -13.37 -7.97
C ALA A 33 2.32 -13.67 -7.31
N ARG A 34 3.32 -12.83 -7.55
CA ARG A 34 4.65 -12.96 -6.93
C ARG A 34 4.62 -12.67 -5.42
N VAL A 35 3.77 -11.74 -4.98
CA VAL A 35 3.60 -11.41 -3.56
C VAL A 35 2.90 -12.56 -2.82
N GLY A 36 2.01 -13.31 -3.47
CA GLY A 36 1.29 -14.44 -2.85
C GLY A 36 2.09 -15.76 -2.74
N GLY A 37 3.31 -15.84 -3.27
CA GLY A 37 4.09 -17.08 -3.38
C GLY A 37 4.87 -17.51 -2.14
N GLY A 38 4.71 -16.83 -1.00
CA GLY A 38 5.44 -17.14 0.24
C GLY A 38 4.98 -18.43 0.90
N SER A 39 5.85 -19.03 1.72
CA SER A 39 5.46 -20.16 2.59
C SER A 39 4.30 -19.75 3.52
N ARG A 40 3.45 -20.70 3.93
CA ARG A 40 2.33 -20.43 4.85
C ARG A 40 2.79 -19.74 6.14
N GLU A 41 3.97 -20.12 6.64
CA GLU A 41 4.58 -19.52 7.82
C GLU A 41 4.95 -18.05 7.59
N GLN A 42 5.55 -17.72 6.43
CA GLN A 42 5.84 -16.33 6.06
C GLN A 42 4.55 -15.51 5.94
N GLN A 43 3.51 -16.05 5.33
CA GLN A 43 2.22 -15.35 5.19
C GLN A 43 1.58 -15.07 6.56
N ILE A 44 1.66 -16.02 7.50
CA ILE A 44 1.14 -15.83 8.87
C ILE A 44 1.95 -14.75 9.60
N ASN A 45 3.28 -14.76 9.46
CA ASN A 45 4.14 -13.77 10.07
C ASN A 45 3.88 -12.36 9.52
N GLU A 46 3.77 -12.22 8.20
CA GLU A 46 3.42 -10.95 7.55
C GLU A 46 2.05 -10.44 7.97
N ALA A 47 1.04 -11.32 8.05
CA ALA A 47 -0.29 -10.96 8.53
C ALA A 47 -0.27 -10.49 9.99
N ALA A 48 0.50 -11.17 10.85
CA ALA A 48 0.67 -10.78 12.24
C ALA A 48 1.32 -9.39 12.37
N GLN A 49 2.39 -9.13 11.59
CA GLN A 49 3.06 -7.83 11.57
C GLN A 49 2.10 -6.73 11.11
N GLN A 50 1.34 -6.97 10.03
CA GLN A 50 0.43 -5.98 9.47
C GLN A 50 -0.73 -5.66 10.42
N LEU A 51 -1.23 -6.65 11.17
CA LEU A 51 -2.23 -6.43 12.20
C LEU A 51 -1.69 -5.51 13.30
N VAL A 52 -0.48 -5.78 13.80
CA VAL A 52 0.16 -4.95 14.84
C VAL A 52 0.41 -3.53 14.32
N ALA A 53 0.90 -3.40 13.08
CA ALA A 53 1.18 -2.11 12.45
C ALA A 53 -0.10 -1.26 12.37
N THR A 54 -1.19 -1.84 11.88
CA THR A 54 -2.45 -1.13 11.63
C THR A 54 -3.21 -0.83 12.92
N SER A 55 -3.25 -1.78 13.87
CA SER A 55 -4.08 -1.66 15.06
C SER A 55 -3.41 -0.93 16.22
N LEU A 56 -2.07 -0.93 16.31
CA LEU A 56 -1.35 -0.37 17.45
C LEU A 56 -0.45 0.81 17.07
N VAL A 57 0.35 0.66 16.01
CA VAL A 57 1.36 1.67 15.66
C VAL A 57 0.74 2.84 14.91
N GLN A 58 -0.06 2.56 13.89
CA GLN A 58 -0.66 3.59 13.03
C GLN A 58 -1.53 4.60 13.82
N PRO A 59 -2.39 4.20 14.78
CA PRO A 59 -3.19 5.14 15.56
C PRO A 59 -2.34 6.10 16.41
N ILE A 60 -1.18 5.64 16.90
CA ILE A 60 -0.25 6.49 17.66
C ILE A 60 0.33 7.56 16.73
N LEU A 61 0.82 7.18 15.55
CA LEU A 61 1.36 8.11 14.56
C LEU A 61 0.30 9.12 14.10
N ASP A 62 -0.92 8.64 13.84
CA ASP A 62 -2.05 9.49 13.47
C ASP A 62 -2.38 10.50 14.59
N SER A 63 -2.31 10.08 15.86
CA SER A 63 -2.58 10.97 17.00
C SER A 63 -1.51 12.06 17.16
N MET A 64 -0.24 11.72 16.92
CA MET A 64 0.87 12.67 16.99
C MET A 64 0.72 13.77 15.94
N MET A 65 0.31 13.40 14.71
CA MET A 65 0.10 14.34 13.62
C MET A 65 -1.16 15.20 13.78
N LYS A 66 -2.18 14.68 14.48
CA LYS A 66 -3.39 15.45 14.84
C LYS A 66 -3.18 16.38 16.04
N SER A 67 -2.04 16.29 16.72
CA SER A 67 -1.77 17.06 17.94
C SER A 67 -1.59 18.56 17.69
N ARG A 68 -1.56 19.35 18.77
CA ARG A 68 -1.67 20.82 18.80
C ARG A 68 -0.54 21.61 18.11
N PHE A 69 0.47 20.94 17.56
CA PHE A 69 1.59 21.59 16.85
C PHE A 69 1.28 21.97 15.39
N ARG A 70 0.00 21.97 14.99
CA ARG A 70 -0.44 22.27 13.61
C ARG A 70 -0.53 23.76 13.28
N GLU A 71 -0.20 24.64 14.22
CA GLU A 71 -0.27 26.09 14.02
C GLU A 71 1.14 26.66 13.84
N GLY A 72 1.42 27.22 12.64
CA GLY A 72 2.70 27.85 12.34
C GLY A 72 3.07 27.81 10.84
N PRO A 73 4.22 28.40 10.46
CA PRO A 73 4.71 28.43 9.07
C PRO A 73 5.07 27.04 8.50
N PHE A 74 5.09 26.00 9.35
CA PHE A 74 5.32 24.60 8.99
C PHE A 74 4.08 23.72 9.22
N ALA A 75 2.88 24.32 9.23
CA ALA A 75 1.64 23.56 9.29
C ALA A 75 1.53 22.60 8.07
N PRO A 76 0.93 21.41 8.24
CA PRO A 76 0.76 20.46 7.13
C PRO A 76 0.02 21.10 5.96
N GLY A 77 0.63 21.08 4.78
CA GLY A 77 0.01 21.58 3.56
C GLY A 77 -1.06 20.61 3.00
N PRO A 78 -1.90 21.05 2.04
CA PRO A 78 -2.93 20.20 1.42
C PRO A 78 -2.38 18.92 0.76
N VAL A 79 -1.13 18.97 0.31
CA VAL A 79 -0.41 17.81 -0.22
C VAL A 79 -0.08 16.86 0.92
N GLU A 80 0.49 17.37 2.00
CA GLU A 80 0.91 16.57 3.14
C GLU A 80 -0.27 15.82 3.75
N GLU A 81 -1.42 16.47 3.93
CA GLU A 81 -2.63 15.81 4.44
C GLU A 81 -3.08 14.60 3.61
N ARG A 82 -2.85 14.62 2.29
CA ARG A 82 -3.21 13.51 1.39
C ARG A 82 -2.21 12.38 1.42
N PHE A 83 -0.92 12.71 1.58
CA PHE A 83 0.17 11.73 1.57
C PHE A 83 0.50 11.20 2.97
N MET A 84 0.10 11.88 4.04
CA MET A 84 0.34 11.46 5.43
C MET A 84 -0.17 10.05 5.73
N PRO A 85 -1.38 9.62 5.32
CA PRO A 85 -1.82 8.24 5.55
C PRO A 85 -0.90 7.19 4.92
N LEU A 86 -0.32 7.49 3.75
CA LEU A 86 0.62 6.60 3.07
C LEU A 86 1.97 6.55 3.79
N LEU A 87 2.45 7.71 4.25
CA LEU A 87 3.66 7.79 5.07
C LEU A 87 3.49 7.03 6.38
N ASN A 88 2.36 7.21 7.07
CA ASN A 88 2.06 6.55 8.34
C ASN A 88 2.00 5.04 8.20
N ARG A 89 1.39 4.56 7.12
CA ARG A 89 1.38 3.12 6.82
C ARG A 89 2.80 2.59 6.64
N HIS A 90 3.60 3.22 5.79
CA HIS A 90 4.98 2.78 5.55
C HIS A 90 5.84 2.82 6.82
N LEU A 91 5.70 3.88 7.60
CA LEU A 91 6.42 4.05 8.86
C LEU A 91 5.99 2.99 9.88
N SER A 92 4.69 2.70 9.98
CA SER A 92 4.16 1.66 10.87
C SER A 92 4.73 0.28 10.53
N ASP A 93 4.71 -0.08 9.24
CA ASP A 93 5.27 -1.36 8.76
C ASP A 93 6.77 -1.47 9.09
N ARG A 94 7.51 -0.35 8.94
CA ARG A 94 8.94 -0.30 9.25
C ARG A 94 9.24 -0.37 10.74
N ILE A 95 8.42 0.26 11.58
CA ILE A 95 8.55 0.17 13.03
C ILE A 95 8.32 -1.28 13.48
N VAL A 96 7.28 -1.94 12.97
CA VAL A 96 6.98 -3.33 13.33
C VAL A 96 8.08 -4.30 12.91
N SER A 97 8.59 -4.17 11.69
CA SER A 97 9.67 -5.03 11.18
C SER A 97 11.02 -4.80 11.87
N SER A 98 11.31 -3.59 12.36
CA SER A 98 12.61 -3.29 12.99
C SER A 98 12.64 -3.52 14.50
N ALA A 99 11.52 -3.32 15.20
CA ALA A 99 11.49 -3.35 16.67
C ALA A 99 11.34 -4.76 17.27
N ASN A 100 11.16 -5.81 16.45
CA ASN A 100 11.00 -7.20 16.88
C ASN A 100 10.01 -7.35 18.05
N PHE A 101 8.78 -6.85 17.86
CA PHE A 101 7.76 -6.91 18.90
C PHE A 101 7.43 -8.35 19.29
N GLY A 102 7.61 -8.72 20.57
CA GLY A 102 7.20 -10.04 21.09
C GLY A 102 5.70 -10.33 20.91
N LEU A 103 4.87 -9.28 20.74
CA LEU A 103 3.47 -9.42 20.37
C LEU A 103 3.27 -10.05 18.98
N VAL A 104 4.14 -9.76 18.01
CA VAL A 104 4.09 -10.36 16.67
C VAL A 104 4.36 -11.85 16.75
N GLU A 105 5.33 -12.25 17.58
CA GLU A 105 5.65 -13.67 17.81
C GLU A 105 4.48 -14.40 18.48
N SER A 106 3.92 -13.83 19.55
CA SER A 106 2.73 -14.39 20.21
C SER A 106 1.55 -14.53 19.24
N LEU A 107 1.35 -13.54 18.38
CA LEU A 107 0.26 -13.55 17.41
C LEU A 107 0.50 -14.58 16.29
N THR A 108 1.74 -14.69 15.82
CA THR A 108 2.16 -15.71 14.85
C THR A 108 1.89 -17.11 15.41
N ASN A 109 2.29 -17.37 16.66
CA ASN A 109 2.04 -18.65 17.33
C ASN A 109 0.54 -18.96 17.45
N GLN A 110 -0.29 -17.97 17.79
CA GLN A 110 -1.75 -18.14 17.87
C GLN A 110 -2.38 -18.39 16.49
N LEU A 111 -1.95 -17.65 15.47
CA LEU A 111 -2.45 -17.79 14.10
C LEU A 111 -2.04 -19.13 13.50
N THR A 112 -0.80 -19.58 13.70
CA THR A 112 -0.32 -20.91 13.28
C THR A 112 -1.12 -22.03 13.96
N SER A 113 -1.34 -21.92 15.27
CA SER A 113 -2.12 -22.91 16.04
C SER A 113 -3.56 -23.02 15.53
N ARG A 114 -4.20 -21.88 15.23
CA ARG A 114 -5.56 -21.86 14.67
C ARG A 114 -5.61 -22.32 13.22
N ALA A 115 -4.64 -21.94 12.40
CA ALA A 115 -4.56 -22.32 10.99
C ALA A 115 -4.49 -23.85 10.81
N GLY A 116 -3.81 -24.57 11.72
CA GLY A 116 -3.80 -26.04 11.73
C GLY A 116 -5.13 -26.68 12.16
N THR A 117 -5.98 -25.95 12.88
CA THR A 117 -7.29 -26.46 13.35
C THR A 117 -8.37 -26.36 12.26
N VAL A 118 -8.25 -25.41 11.33
CA VAL A 118 -9.27 -25.15 10.28
C VAL A 118 -9.35 -26.29 9.25
N GLU A 119 -8.31 -27.10 9.07
CA GLU A 119 -8.31 -28.20 8.08
C GLU A 119 -8.95 -29.52 8.56
N LEU A 120 -9.36 -29.64 9.84
CA LEU A 120 -10.02 -30.87 10.34
C LEU A 120 -11.56 -30.84 10.29
N THR A 121 -12.18 -29.77 9.79
CA THR A 121 -13.65 -29.59 9.82
C THR A 121 -14.29 -29.25 8.47
N ALA A 122 -13.59 -29.48 7.35
CA ALA A 122 -14.10 -29.24 5.99
C ALA A 122 -14.39 -30.53 5.23
#